data_AF-A0A9D7A6V8-F1
#
_entry.id   AF-A0A9D7A6V8-F1
#
_cell.length_a   1.000
_cell.length_b   1.000
_cell.length_c   1.000
_cell.angle_alpha   90.00
_cell.angle_beta   90.00
_cell.angle_gamma   90.00
#
_symmetry.space_group_name_H-M   'P 1'
#
loop_
_entity.id
_entity.type
_entity.pdbx_description
1 polymer ?
#
loop_
_entity_poly.entity_id
_entity_poly.type
_entity_poly.pdbx_seq_one_letter_code
_entity_poly.pdbx_strand_id
1 'polypeptide(L)' 'MTKKTALITGITGQDGAYLAELLLGKGYVVHGIKRRSSLFNTDRIDHL' A
#
# COMPACT_ATOMS: atom_id res chain seq x y z
N MET A 1 -1.03 3.79 -22.07
CA MET A 1 0.06 4.42 -21.30
C MET A 1 0.53 3.44 -20.25
N THR A 2 1.83 3.32 -20.01
CA THR A 2 2.37 2.50 -18.92
C THR A 2 1.98 3.14 -17.58
N LYS A 3 1.30 2.39 -16.71
CA LYS A 3 1.00 2.86 -15.35
C LYS A 3 2.30 2.97 -14.56
N LYS A 4 2.47 4.05 -13.80
CA LYS A 4 3.63 4.23 -12.93
C LYS A 4 3.55 3.24 -11.77
N THR A 5 4.68 2.67 -11.37
CA THR A 5 4.75 1.65 -10.31
C THR A 5 5.44 2.23 -9.07
N ALA A 6 4.87 1.98 -7.89
CA ALA A 6 5.45 2.34 -6.60
C ALA A 6 5.61 1.09 -5.71
N LEU A 7 6.77 0.96 -5.06
CA LEU A 7 7.01 -0.03 -4.02
C LEU A 7 7.00 0.68 -2.66
N ILE A 8 6.09 0.28 -1.77
CA ILE A 8 5.94 0.86 -0.44
C ILE A 8 6.40 -0.15 0.62
N THR A 9 7.43 0.23 1.38
CA THR A 9 7.82 -0.45 2.61
C THR A 9 7.04 0.13 3.78
N GLY A 10 6.67 -0.70 4.76
CA GLY A 10 5.80 -0.24 5.86
C GLY A 10 4.37 0.08 5.41
N ILE A 11 3.90 -0.55 4.32
CA ILE A 11 2.56 -0.30 3.74
C ILE A 11 1.41 -0.53 4.73
N THR A 12 1.60 -1.41 5.72
CA THR A 12 0.60 -1.70 6.77
C THR A 12 0.55 -0.65 7.88
N GLY A 13 1.48 0.31 7.89
CA GLY A 13 1.43 1.48 8.77
C GLY A 13 0.33 2.45 8.34
N GLN A 14 -0.02 3.39 9.21
CA GLN A 14 -1.02 4.42 8.89
C GLN A 14 -0.63 5.21 7.65
N ASP A 15 0.58 5.78 7.63
CA ASP A 15 1.07 6.60 6.52
C ASP A 15 1.21 5.78 5.23
N GLY A 16 1.65 4.52 5.36
CA GLY A 16 1.77 3.60 4.23
C GLY A 16 0.42 3.31 3.56
N ALA A 17 -0.63 3.13 4.36
CA ALA A 17 -1.99 2.91 3.86
C ALA A 17 -2.54 4.16 3.15
N TYR A 18 -2.43 5.35 3.77
CA TYR A 18 -2.85 6.61 3.14
C TYR A 18 -2.09 6.91 1.85
N LEU A 19 -0.78 6.64 1.81
CA LEU A 19 0.02 6.80 0.60
C LEU A 19 -0.42 5.83 -0.50
N ALA A 20 -0.71 4.57 -0.15
CA ALA A 20 -1.18 3.58 -1.11
C ALA A 20 -2.52 4.01 -1.74
N GLU A 21 -3.49 4.43 -0.93
CA GLU A 21 -4.79 4.93 -1.40
C GLU A 21 -4.64 6.12 -2.34
N LEU A 22 -3.82 7.11 -1.97
CA LEU A 22 -3.54 8.28 -2.81
C LEU A 22 -2.93 7.90 -4.17
N LEU A 23 -1.97 6.97 -4.18
CA LEU A 23 -1.28 6.56 -5.41
C LEU A 23 -2.20 5.72 -6.31
N LEU A 24 -3.00 4.84 -5.73
CA LEU A 24 -4.03 4.09 -6.45
C LEU A 24 -5.03 5.03 -7.12
N GLY A 25 -5.51 6.05 -6.40
CA GLY A 25 -6.38 7.10 -6.95
C GLY A 25 -5.74 7.90 -8.09
N LYS A 26 -4.41 7.99 -8.13
CA LYS A 26 -3.64 8.61 -9.23
C LYS A 26 -3.33 7.63 -10.39
N GLY A 27 -3.85 6.41 -10.35
CA GLY A 27 -3.67 5.40 -11.40
C GLY A 27 -2.33 4.67 -11.35
N TYR A 28 -1.62 4.69 -10.22
CA TYR A 28 -0.40 3.93 -10.03
C TYR A 28 -0.71 2.45 -9.81
N VAL A 29 0.27 1.60 -10.08
CA VAL A 29 0.34 0.22 -9.56
C VAL A 29 1.16 0.26 -8.29
N VAL A 30 0.61 -0.21 -7.17
CA VAL A 30 1.27 -0.17 -5.86
C VAL A 30 1.62 -1.60 -5.42
N HIS A 31 2.88 -1.83 -5.10
CA HIS A 31 3.35 -3.06 -4.46
C HIS A 31 3.72 -2.76 -3.01
N GLY A 32 3.23 -3.58 -2.08
CA GLY A 32 3.46 -3.43 -0.65
C GLY A 32 4.35 -4.52 -0.08
N ILE A 33 5.27 -4.16 0.83
CA ILE A 33 6.01 -5.15 1.63
C ILE A 33 5.38 -5.28 3.01
N LYS A 34 4.90 -6.49 3.32
CA LYS A 34 4.33 -6.90 4.61
C LYS A 34 5.34 -7.78 5.36
N ARG A 35 5.49 -7.58 6.68
CA ARG A 35 6.25 -8.52 7.55
C ARG A 35 5.38 -9.73 7.88
N ARG A 36 5.98 -10.93 7.99
CA ARG A 36 5.25 -12.16 8.33
C ARG A 36 4.42 -12.04 9.62
N SER A 37 4.88 -11.27 10.62
CA SER A 37 4.22 -11.08 11.92
C SER A 37 3.13 -9.99 11.93
N SER A 38 2.88 -9.27 10.84
CA SER A 38 1.97 -8.12 10.85
C SER A 38 0.48 -8.49 10.68
N LEU A 39 0.04 -9.60 11.29
CA LEU A 39 -1.34 -10.08 11.22
C LEU A 39 -2.36 -9.06 11.76
N PHE A 40 -1.98 -8.23 12.74
CA PHE A 40 -2.88 -7.25 13.37
C PHE A 40 -3.00 -5.91 12.64
N ASN A 41 -2.21 -5.63 11.60
CA ASN A 41 -2.13 -4.30 10.98
C ASN A 41 -2.56 -4.29 9.51
N THR A 42 -3.05 -5.40 8.95
CA THR A 42 -3.46 -5.44 7.54
C THR A 42 -4.84 -4.86 7.26
N ASP A 43 -5.70 -4.75 8.27
CA ASP A 43 -7.06 -4.22 8.11
C ASP A 43 -7.10 -2.85 7.42
N ARG A 44 -6.04 -2.04 7.60
CA ARG A 44 -5.88 -0.71 6.98
C ARG A 44 -5.70 -0.73 5.46
N ILE A 45 -5.28 -1.85 4.89
CA ILE A 45 -5.02 -1.99 3.46
C ILE A 45 -5.86 -3.10 2.80
N ASP A 46 -6.59 -3.90 3.57
CA ASP A 46 -7.39 -5.01 3.05
C ASP A 46 -8.61 -4.55 2.22
N HIS A 47 -8.98 -3.28 2.31
CA HIS A 47 -10.09 -2.67 1.55
C HIS A 47 -9.64 -1.85 0.33
N LEU A 48 -8.32 -1.72 0.13
CA LEU A 48 -7.71 -0.97 -0.98
C LEU A 48 -7.59 -1.84 -2.24
#